data_AF-A0A6A4EXF5-F1
#
_entry.id   AF-A0A6A4EXF5-F1
#
_cell.length_a   1.000
_cell.length_b   1.000
_cell.length_c   1.000
_cell.angle_alpha   90.00
_cell.angle_beta   90.00
_cell.angle_gamma   90.00
#
_symmetry.space_group_name_H-M   'P 1'
#
loop_
_entity.id
_entity.type
_entity.pdbx_description
1 polymer ?
#
loop_
_entity_poly.entity_id
_entity_poly.type
_entity_poly.pdbx_seq_one_letter_code
_entity_poly.pdbx_strand_id
1 'polypeptide(L)' 'MVNFVDFKSNYCCVFLARTKDAAAKLFEHFLVFFEREFDCKFHVLRTDSGG' A
#
# COMPACT_ATOMS: atom_id res chain seq x y z
N MET A 1 5.46 -0.07 -10.07
CA MET A 1 5.91 0.58 -8.83
C MET A 1 4.66 1.07 -8.13
N VAL A 2 4.55 0.83 -6.83
CA VAL A 2 3.45 1.35 -5.99
C VAL A 2 4.09 2.10 -4.83
N ASN A 3 3.65 3.33 -4.59
CA ASN A 3 4.10 4.14 -3.45
C ASN A 3 2.93 4.25 -2.47
N PHE A 4 3.12 3.70 -1.27
CA PHE A 4 2.20 3.83 -0.17
C PHE A 4 2.66 4.93 0.78
N VAL A 5 1.77 5.85 1.13
CA VAL A 5 2.02 6.90 2.11
C VAL A 5 0.85 6.94 3.08
N ASP A 6 1.12 6.68 4.35
CA ASP A 6 0.14 6.93 5.41
C ASP A 6 0.05 8.43 5.70
N PHE A 7 -1.16 8.96 5.68
CA PHE A 7 -1.42 10.39 5.90
C PHE A 7 -1.10 10.83 7.34
N LYS A 8 -1.34 9.97 8.33
CA LYS A 8 -1.23 10.35 9.75
C LYS A 8 0.23 10.46 10.20
N SER A 9 1.06 9.49 9.83
CA SER A 9 2.45 9.36 10.28
C SER A 9 3.48 9.82 9.25
N ASN A 10 3.07 10.05 8.00
CA ASN A 10 3.97 10.20 6.85
C ASN A 10 4.87 8.98 6.61
N TYR A 11 4.49 7.80 7.13
CA TYR A 11 5.17 6.56 6.83
C TYR A 11 5.06 6.25 5.34
N CYS A 12 6.20 5.98 4.70
CA CYS A 12 6.28 5.70 3.27
C CYS A 12 6.85 4.30 3.03
N CYS A 13 6.22 3.54 2.14
CA CYS A 13 6.70 2.25 1.69
C CYS A 13 6.56 2.12 0.17
N VAL A 14 7.60 1.59 -0.49
CA VAL A 14 7.69 1.51 -1.94
C VAL A 14 7.77 0.04 -2.37
N PHE A 15 6.87 -0.37 -3.26
CA PHE A 15 6.86 -1.71 -3.86
C PHE A 15 7.35 -1.62 -5.30
N LEU A 16 8.55 -2.15 -5.53
CA LEU A 16 9.13 -2.26 -6.87
C LEU A 16 9.03 -3.71 -7.36
N ALA A 17 8.38 -3.89 -8.50
CA ALA A 17 8.29 -5.17 -9.18
C ALA A 17 8.35 -4.97 -10.69
N ARG A 18 8.69 -6.04 -11.42
CA ARG A 18 8.85 -6.02 -12.87
C ARG A 18 7.56 -5.69 -13.62
N THR A 19 6.42 -6.13 -13.11
CA THR A 19 5.09 -5.85 -13.69
C THR A 19 4.21 -5.11 -12.69
N LYS A 20 3.22 -4.36 -13.21
CA LYS A 20 2.22 -3.68 -12.38
C LYS A 20 1.47 -4.67 -11.48
N ASP A 21 1.04 -5.80 -12.03
CA ASP A 21 0.31 -6.84 -11.29
C ASP A 21 1.10 -7.41 -10.12
N ALA A 22 2.41 -7.64 -10.31
CA ALA A 22 3.27 -8.12 -9.25
C ALA A 22 3.42 -7.08 -8.13
N ALA A 23 3.53 -5.79 -8.47
CA ALA A 23 3.57 -4.72 -7.47
C ALA A 23 2.24 -4.58 -6.72
N ALA A 24 1.11 -4.75 -7.42
CA ALA A 24 -0.23 -4.73 -6.82
C ALA A 24 -0.43 -5.88 -5.82
N LYS A 25 0.01 -7.10 -6.15
CA LYS A 25 -0.04 -8.25 -5.21
C LYS A 25 0.80 -8.03 -3.95
N LEU A 26 2.00 -7.47 -4.10
CA LEU A 26 2.84 -7.12 -2.95
C LEU A 26 2.16 -6.07 -2.06
N PHE A 27 1.53 -5.08 -2.69
CA PHE A 27 0.80 -4.04 -1.99
C PHE A 27 -0.42 -4.59 -1.23
N GLU A 28 -1.21 -5.49 -1.84
CA GLU A 28 -2.35 -6.14 -1.20
C GLU A 28 -1.95 -6.93 0.06
N HIS A 29 -0.89 -7.75 -0.05
CA HIS A 29 -0.36 -8.49 1.10
C HIS A 29 0.13 -7.55 2.21
N PHE A 30 0.77 -6.44 1.83
CA PHE A 30 1.23 -5.43 2.77
C PHE A 30 0.08 -4.76 3.53
N LEU A 31 -1.05 -4.44 2.87
CA LEU A 31 -2.19 -3.82 3.56
C LEU A 31 -2.71 -4.70 4.70
N VAL A 32 -2.88 -6.00 4.45
CA VAL A 32 -3.31 -6.97 5.48
C VAL A 32 -2.30 -7.07 6.61
N PHE A 33 -1.01 -7.12 6.29
CA PHE A 33 0.06 -7.12 7.29
C PHE A 33 0.04 -5.84 8.14
N PHE A 34 -0.09 -4.68 7.51
CA PHE A 34 -0.05 -3.38 8.16
C PHE A 34 -1.23 -3.18 9.12
N GLU A 35 -2.45 -3.53 8.70
CA GLU A 35 -3.63 -3.49 9.59
C GLU A 35 -3.42 -4.34 10.84
N ARG A 36 -2.87 -5.56 10.66
CA ARG A 36 -2.60 -6.49 11.77
C ARG A 36 -1.49 -6.01 12.70
N GLU A 37 -0.38 -5.52 12.15
CA GLU A 37 0.80 -5.10 12.93
C GLU A 37 0.50 -3.87 13.79
N PHE A 38 -0.27 -2.93 13.25
CA PHE A 38 -0.57 -1.65 13.91
C PHE A 38 -1.95 -1.59 14.57
N ASP A 39 -2.69 -2.71 14.62
CA ASP A 39 -4.07 -2.80 15.11
C ASP A 39 -4.95 -1.66 14.58
N CYS A 40 -4.87 -1.45 13.26
CA CYS A 40 -5.55 -0.35 12.58
C CYS A 40 -6.37 -0.84 11.39
N LYS A 41 -7.20 0.05 10.83
CA LYS A 41 -7.99 -0.25 9.65
C LYS A 41 -7.92 0.90 8.65
N PHE A 42 -7.70 0.58 7.38
CA PHE A 42 -7.75 1.57 6.31
C PHE A 42 -9.18 2.06 6.09
N HIS A 43 -9.43 3.34 6.38
CA HIS A 43 -10.74 3.96 6.15
C HIS A 43 -10.88 4.50 4.72
N VAL A 44 -9.81 5.04 4.17
CA VAL A 44 -9.78 5.64 2.82
C VAL A 44 -8.47 5.26 2.15
N LEU A 45 -8.56 4.70 0.95
CA LEU A 45 -7.43 4.53 0.05
C LEU A 45 -7.60 5.47 -1.14
N ARG A 46 -6.70 6.45 -1.28
CA ARG A 46 -6.67 7.36 -2.43
C ARG A 46 -5.63 6.87 -3.41
N THR A 47 -6.06 6.60 -4.64
CA THR A 47 -5.18 6.23 -5.74
C THR A 47 -5.27 7.27 -6.85
N ASP A 48 -4.22 7.34 -7.64
CA ASP A 48 -4.04 8.20 -8.81
C ASP A 48 -4.85 7.74 -10.04
N SER A 49 -5.90 6.94 -9.85
CA SER A 49 -6.78 6.41 -10.92
C SER A 49 -6.04 5.59 -11.97
N GLY A 50 -5.03 4.82 -11.56
CA GLY A 50 -4.19 4.00 -12.44
C GLY A 50 -5.00 2.99 -13.27
N GLY A 51 -4.85 3.09 -14.59
CA GLY A 51 -5.23 2.06 -15.57
C GLY A 51 -4.13 1.03 -15.84
#